data_AF-A0A929GPK5-F1
#
_entry.id   AF-A0A929GPK5-F1
#
_cell.length_a   1.000
_cell.length_b   1.000
_cell.length_c   1.000
_cell.angle_alpha   90.00
_cell.angle_beta   90.00
_cell.angle_gamma   90.00
#
_symmetry.space_group_name_H-M   'P 1'
#
loop_
_entity.id
_entity.type
_entity.pdbx_description
1 polymer ?
#
loop_
_entity_poly.entity_id
_entity_poly.type
_entity_poly.pdbx_seq_one_letter_code
_entity_poly.pdbx_strand_id
1 'polypeptide(L)'
;SKDTIVLTSPQHRWKSIINQRVRWASKTSKQRNLFTKGLGVIVFLSNLFVLIGLLFCVFNTSYFGYFIAFLFSKLIVDYWVLFQTSAFYRRKISIPYFLISTLIYPIITVIAVIKALKGSYIWKERTFN
;
A
#
# COMPACT_ATOMS: atom_id res chain seq x y z
N SER A 1 -4.31 -5.66 -23.74
CA SER A 1 -5.62 -6.03 -24.32
C SER A 1 -6.53 -6.57 -23.23
N LYS A 2 -7.86 -6.54 -23.40
CA LYS A 2 -8.82 -7.14 -22.45
C LYS A 2 -8.68 -8.68 -22.40
N ASP A 3 -8.11 -9.26 -23.45
CA ASP A 3 -7.95 -10.71 -23.65
C ASP A 3 -6.84 -11.34 -22.79
N THR A 4 -6.09 -10.55 -22.03
CA THR A 4 -4.98 -11.03 -21.18
C THR A 4 -5.29 -10.90 -19.68
N ILE A 5 -6.55 -10.63 -19.31
CA ILE A 5 -6.97 -10.55 -17.91
C ILE A 5 -7.07 -11.98 -17.34
N VAL A 6 -6.16 -12.32 -16.44
CA VAL A 6 -6.17 -13.61 -15.71
C VAL A 6 -6.72 -13.43 -14.30
N LEU A 7 -7.52 -14.39 -13.84
CA LEU A 7 -7.99 -14.44 -12.45
C LEU A 7 -6.95 -15.10 -11.56
N THR A 8 -6.60 -14.46 -10.46
CA THR A 8 -5.65 -14.98 -9.48
C THR A 8 -6.29 -15.11 -8.10
N SER A 9 -6.08 -16.23 -7.43
CA SER A 9 -6.56 -16.43 -6.06
C SER A 9 -5.81 -15.56 -5.05
N PRO A 10 -6.50 -15.05 -4.00
CA PRO A 10 -5.84 -14.32 -2.92
C PRO A 10 -4.90 -15.23 -2.11
N GLN A 11 -3.89 -14.63 -1.49
CA GLN A 11 -2.99 -15.36 -0.60
C GLN A 11 -3.72 -15.74 0.70
N HIS A 12 -3.55 -16.98 1.16
CA HIS A 12 -4.33 -17.53 2.28
C HIS A 12 -3.80 -17.14 3.67
N ARG A 13 -2.58 -16.59 3.76
CA ARG A 13 -1.93 -16.26 5.05
C ARG A 13 -1.36 -14.84 5.03
N TRP A 14 -1.46 -14.13 6.16
CA TRP A 14 -0.89 -12.79 6.36
C TRP A 14 0.61 -12.72 6.05
N LYS A 15 1.38 -13.72 6.47
CA LYS A 15 2.82 -13.82 6.14
C LYS A 15 3.07 -13.84 4.63
N SER A 16 2.25 -14.57 3.88
CA SER A 16 2.34 -14.65 2.41
C SER A 16 1.97 -13.31 1.75
N ILE A 17 0.98 -12.59 2.28
CA ILE A 17 0.61 -11.24 1.81
C ILE A 17 1.79 -10.27 2.01
N ILE A 18 2.39 -10.25 3.20
CA ILE A 18 3.53 -9.38 3.49
C ILE A 18 4.70 -9.70 2.56
N ASN A 19 5.06 -10.98 2.42
CA ASN A 19 6.14 -11.40 1.54
C ASN A 19 5.89 -11.03 0.06
N GLN A 20 4.63 -11.08 -0.40
CA GLN A 20 4.26 -10.59 -1.73
C GLN A 20 4.53 -9.09 -1.89
N ARG A 21 4.18 -8.29 -0.88
CA ARG A 21 4.38 -6.84 -0.90
C ARG A 21 5.86 -6.46 -0.78
N VAL A 22 6.64 -7.19 0.04
CA VAL A 22 8.10 -7.05 0.10
C VAL A 22 8.71 -7.24 -1.29
N ARG A 23 8.32 -8.31 -2.00
CA ARG A 23 8.78 -8.57 -3.37
C ARG A 23 8.47 -7.42 -4.33
N TRP A 24 7.28 -6.82 -4.24
CA TRP A 24 6.90 -5.69 -5.08
C TRP A 24 7.75 -4.46 -4.77
N ALA A 25 7.95 -4.13 -3.50
CA ALA A 25 8.81 -3.03 -3.07
C ALA A 25 10.27 -3.24 -3.51
N SER A 26 10.83 -4.45 -3.36
CA SER A 26 12.20 -4.78 -3.80
C SER A 26 12.35 -4.65 -5.32
N LYS A 27 11.33 -5.01 -6.12
CA LYS A 27 11.33 -4.80 -7.57
C LYS A 27 11.30 -3.32 -7.93
N THR A 28 10.43 -2.54 -7.31
CA THR A 28 10.33 -1.08 -7.54
C THR A 28 11.64 -0.37 -7.20
N SER A 29 12.34 -0.79 -6.15
CA SER A 29 13.65 -0.22 -5.77
C SER A 29 14.72 -0.41 -6.86
N LYS A 30 14.69 -1.55 -7.56
CA LYS A 30 15.61 -1.91 -8.66
C LYS A 30 15.14 -1.42 -10.04
N GLN A 31 13.99 -0.77 -10.15
CA GLN A 31 13.54 -0.21 -11.43
C GLN A 31 14.35 1.03 -11.81
N ARG A 32 14.67 1.15 -13.10
CA ARG A 32 15.42 2.28 -13.66
C ARG A 32 14.58 3.56 -13.77
N ASN A 33 13.25 3.44 -13.81
CA ASN A 33 12.37 4.60 -13.97
C ASN A 33 12.24 5.37 -12.64
N LEU A 34 12.80 6.58 -12.60
CA LEU A 34 12.73 7.50 -11.47
C LEU A 34 11.28 7.85 -11.09
N PHE A 35 10.37 7.93 -12.06
CA PHE A 35 8.97 8.23 -11.80
C PHE A 35 8.31 7.14 -10.95
N THR A 36 8.47 5.87 -11.32
CA THR A 36 7.90 4.74 -10.56
C THR A 36 8.51 4.64 -9.18
N LYS A 37 9.82 4.91 -9.05
CA LYS A 37 10.51 4.92 -7.77
C LYS A 37 10.01 6.06 -6.87
N GLY A 38 9.86 7.26 -7.42
CA GLY A 38 9.31 8.43 -6.74
C GLY A 38 7.87 8.20 -6.27
N LEU A 39 7.01 7.63 -7.12
CA LEU A 39 5.66 7.23 -6.75
C LEU A 39 5.67 6.24 -5.56
N GLY A 40 6.57 5.26 -5.58
CA GLY A 40 6.74 4.33 -4.46
C GLY A 40 7.11 5.02 -3.14
N VAL A 41 7.99 6.03 -3.19
CA VAL A 41 8.37 6.83 -2.02
C VAL A 41 7.18 7.66 -1.52
N ILE A 42 6.42 8.30 -2.40
CA ILE A 42 5.22 9.07 -2.03
C ILE A 42 4.17 8.16 -1.36
N VAL A 43 3.94 6.98 -1.91
CA VAL A 43 3.01 5.99 -1.33
C VAL A 43 3.53 5.52 0.04
N PHE A 44 4.84 5.28 0.19
CA PHE A 44 5.40 4.91 1.48
C PHE A 44 5.24 6.03 2.52
N LEU A 45 5.63 7.27 2.19
CA LEU A 45 5.55 8.43 3.08
C LEU A 45 4.10 8.73 3.48
N SER A 46 3.16 8.69 2.53
CA SER A 46 1.75 8.94 2.82
C SER A 46 1.15 7.89 3.75
N ASN A 47 1.60 6.64 3.68
CA ASN A 47 1.19 5.59 4.61
C ASN A 47 1.89 5.70 5.96
N LEU A 48 3.16 6.10 5.97
CA LEU A 48 3.90 6.37 7.20
C LEU A 48 3.27 7.53 8.00
N PHE A 49 2.86 8.60 7.33
CA PHE A 49 2.15 9.72 7.97
C PHE A 49 0.80 9.34 8.55
N VAL A 50 0.08 8.36 7.98
CA VAL A 50 -1.15 7.85 8.62
C VAL A 50 -0.83 7.22 9.98
N LEU A 51 0.24 6.41 10.07
CA LEU A 51 0.63 5.77 11.34
C LEU A 51 1.12 6.78 12.36
N ILE A 52 1.97 7.73 11.94
CA ILE A 52 2.52 8.77 12.81
C ILE A 52 1.40 9.71 13.29
N GLY A 53 0.50 10.12 12.40
CA GLY A 53 -0.64 10.97 12.76
C GLY A 53 -1.59 10.29 13.73
N LEU A 54 -1.85 9.00 13.56
CA LEU A 54 -2.68 8.23 14.49
C LEU A 54 -2.03 8.17 15.89
N LEU A 55 -0.71 8.00 15.96
CA LEU A 55 0.03 8.03 17.22
C LEU A 55 -0.03 9.42 17.88
N PHE A 56 0.21 10.50 17.13
CA PHE A 56 0.17 11.86 17.68
C PHE A 56 -1.22 12.29 18.15
N CYS A 57 -2.29 11.90 17.46
CA CYS A 57 -3.65 12.18 17.87
C CYS A 57 -3.99 11.58 19.25
N VAL A 58 -3.33 10.50 19.66
CA VAL A 58 -3.50 9.91 21.01
C VAL A 58 -2.85 10.77 22.09
N PHE A 59 -1.73 11.44 21.79
CA PHE A 59 -0.99 12.25 22.75
C PHE A 59 -1.40 13.72 22.78
N ASN A 60 -1.85 14.28 21.66
CA ASN A 60 -2.24 15.69 21.57
C ASN A 60 -3.38 15.90 20.56
N THR A 61 -4.57 16.22 21.09
CA THR A 61 -5.79 16.44 20.31
C THR A 61 -5.72 17.68 19.40
N SER A 62 -4.79 18.62 19.64
CA SER A 62 -4.66 19.84 18.82
C SER A 62 -4.35 19.53 17.35
N TYR A 63 -3.70 18.40 17.07
CA TYR A 63 -3.36 17.98 15.71
C TYR A 63 -4.46 17.16 15.01
N PHE A 64 -5.56 16.85 15.72
CA PHE A 64 -6.61 15.98 15.21
C PHE A 64 -7.25 16.55 13.94
N GLY A 65 -7.53 17.86 13.89
CA GLY A 65 -8.11 18.50 12.71
C GLY A 65 -7.23 18.38 11.47
N TYR A 66 -5.92 18.63 11.61
CA TYR A 66 -4.95 18.48 10.52
C TYR A 66 -4.83 17.02 10.05
N PHE A 67 -4.83 16.08 11.00
CA PHE A 67 -4.79 14.66 10.69
C PHE A 67 -6.00 14.21 9.88
N ILE A 68 -7.21 14.60 10.30
CA ILE A 68 -8.45 14.29 9.57
C ILE A 68 -8.43 14.90 8.16
N ALA A 69 -8.01 16.17 8.02
CA ALA A 69 -7.89 16.80 6.71
C ALA A 69 -6.91 16.04 5.79
N PHE A 70 -5.76 15.63 6.33
CA PHE A 70 -4.80 14.79 5.61
C PHE A 70 -5.41 13.45 5.20
N LEU A 71 -6.09 12.75 6.13
CA LEU A 71 -6.71 11.45 5.88
C LEU A 71 -7.78 11.53 4.80
N PHE A 72 -8.61 12.58 4.81
CA PHE A 72 -9.60 12.84 3.77
C PHE A 72 -8.94 13.08 2.40
N SER A 73 -7.92 13.94 2.34
CA SER A 73 -7.22 14.21 1.08
C SER A 73 -6.59 12.93 0.49
N LYS A 74 -5.97 12.11 1.36
CA LYS A 74 -5.42 10.81 1.00
C LYS A 74 -6.50 9.86 0.47
N LEU A 75 -7.64 9.75 1.15
CA LEU A 75 -8.76 8.90 0.73
C LEU A 75 -9.25 9.26 -0.68
N ILE A 76 -9.35 10.56 -1.00
CA ILE A 76 -9.76 11.02 -2.33
C ILE A 76 -8.77 10.55 -3.40
N VAL A 77 -7.46 10.73 -3.16
CA VAL A 77 -6.41 10.31 -4.10
C VAL A 77 -6.41 8.78 -4.28
N ASP A 78 -6.46 8.04 -3.17
CA ASP A 78 -6.45 6.58 -3.21
C ASP A 78 -7.72 6.03 -3.89
N TYR A 79 -8.88 6.64 -3.63
CA TYR A 79 -10.12 6.28 -4.30
C TYR A 79 -10.07 6.58 -5.80
N TRP A 80 -9.50 7.72 -6.20
CA TRP A 80 -9.34 8.07 -7.61
C TRP A 80 -8.49 7.04 -8.35
N VAL A 81 -7.33 6.68 -7.80
CA VAL A 81 -6.45 5.65 -8.37
C VAL A 81 -7.18 4.30 -8.43
N LEU A 82 -7.88 3.92 -7.35
CA LEU A 82 -8.63 2.68 -7.30
C LEU A 82 -9.77 2.66 -8.34
N PHE A 83 -10.48 3.78 -8.52
CA PHE A 83 -11.56 3.92 -9.49
C PHE A 83 -11.06 3.66 -10.91
N GLN A 84 -9.95 4.28 -11.31
CA GLN A 84 -9.33 4.07 -12.62
C GLN A 84 -8.97 2.59 -12.85
N THR A 85 -8.37 1.94 -11.85
CA THR A 85 -8.03 0.51 -11.95
C THR A 85 -9.28 -0.38 -11.99
N SER A 86 -10.30 -0.05 -11.20
CA SER A 86 -11.55 -0.83 -11.13
C SER A 86 -12.35 -0.75 -12.43
N ALA A 87 -12.34 0.42 -13.09
CA ALA A 87 -12.96 0.64 -14.39
C ALA A 87 -12.26 -0.20 -15.47
N PHE A 88 -10.93 -0.28 -15.42
CA PHE A 88 -10.14 -1.14 -16.31
C PHE A 88 -10.46 -2.63 -16.12
N TYR A 89 -10.58 -3.10 -14.86
CA TYR A 89 -10.88 -4.50 -14.54
C TYR A 89 -12.38 -4.82 -14.47
N ARG A 90 -13.28 -3.86 -14.73
CA ARG A 90 -14.75 -3.98 -14.60
C ARG A 90 -15.22 -4.60 -13.27
N ARG A 91 -14.55 -4.24 -12.17
CA ARG A 91 -14.91 -4.69 -10.81
C ARG A 91 -15.51 -3.54 -10.02
N LYS A 92 -16.55 -3.81 -9.23
CA LYS A 92 -17.12 -2.81 -8.32
C LYS A 92 -16.21 -2.64 -7.11
N ILE A 93 -15.97 -1.39 -6.72
CA ILE A 93 -15.29 -1.07 -5.47
C ILE A 93 -16.30 -1.18 -4.34
N SER A 94 -15.93 -1.90 -3.28
CA SER A 94 -16.71 -1.91 -2.05
C SER A 94 -16.15 -0.88 -1.08
N ILE A 95 -16.96 0.15 -0.77
CA ILE A 95 -16.56 1.27 0.08
C ILE A 95 -16.18 0.83 1.51
N PRO A 96 -16.91 -0.08 2.18
CA PRO A 96 -16.52 -0.53 3.53
C PRO A 96 -15.13 -1.18 3.55
N TYR A 97 -14.82 -2.05 2.59
CA TYR A 97 -13.50 -2.69 2.50
C TYR A 97 -12.39 -1.69 2.15
N PHE A 98 -12.69 -0.66 1.36
CA PHE A 98 -11.76 0.43 1.07
C PHE A 98 -11.41 1.23 2.33
N LEU A 99 -12.41 1.59 3.15
CA LEU A 99 -12.18 2.31 4.41
C LEU A 99 -11.38 1.46 5.42
N ILE A 100 -11.72 0.19 5.57
CA ILE A 100 -10.95 -0.75 6.42
C ILE A 100 -9.51 -0.89 5.89
N SER A 101 -9.34 -0.98 4.57
CA SER A 101 -8.02 -1.04 3.94
C SER A 101 -7.20 0.22 4.24
N THR A 102 -7.81 1.40 4.33
CA THR A 102 -7.10 2.65 4.64
C THR A 102 -6.39 2.61 6.00
N LEU A 103 -6.88 1.83 6.95
CA LEU A 103 -6.27 1.65 8.28
C LEU A 103 -5.26 0.49 8.32
N ILE A 104 -5.59 -0.63 7.68
CA ILE A 104 -4.74 -1.84 7.72
C ILE A 104 -3.55 -1.74 6.74
N TYR A 105 -3.77 -1.17 5.56
CA TYR A 105 -2.78 -1.11 4.49
C TYR A 105 -1.53 -0.28 4.84
N PRO A 106 -1.60 0.84 5.57
CA PRO A 106 -0.42 1.57 6.01
C PRO A 106 0.56 0.69 6.82
N ILE A 107 0.05 -0.14 7.73
CA ILE A 107 0.85 -1.05 8.55
C ILE A 107 1.60 -2.05 7.65
N ILE A 108 0.87 -2.70 6.73
CA ILE A 108 1.45 -3.67 5.79
C ILE A 108 2.51 -3.00 4.90
N THR A 109 2.23 -1.80 4.39
CA THR A 109 3.11 -1.07 3.49
C THR A 109 4.42 -0.70 4.17
N VAL A 110 4.36 -0.16 5.39
CA VAL A 110 5.56 0.23 6.15
C VAL A 110 6.42 -1.00 6.47
N ILE A 111 5.81 -2.09 6.95
CA ILE A 111 6.52 -3.36 7.21
C ILE A 111 7.17 -3.90 5.93
N ALA A 112 6.44 -3.86 4.81
CA ALA A 112 6.91 -4.38 3.53
C ALA A 112 8.12 -3.60 3.00
N VAL A 113 8.09 -2.27 3.08
CA VAL A 113 9.20 -1.41 2.64
C VAL A 113 10.42 -1.59 3.53
N ILE A 114 10.26 -1.60 4.87
CA ILE A 114 11.38 -1.82 5.80
C ILE A 114 12.06 -3.16 5.54
N LYS A 115 11.28 -4.23 5.33
CA LYS A 115 11.81 -5.56 4.97
C LYS A 115 12.46 -5.57 3.60
N ALA A 116 11.90 -4.86 2.61
CA ALA A 116 12.46 -4.79 1.27
C ALA A 116 13.82 -4.08 1.23
N LEU A 117 14.04 -3.09 2.11
CA LEU A 117 15.34 -2.42 2.26
C LEU A 117 16.42 -3.32 2.85
N LYS A 118 16.05 -4.33 3.66
CA LYS A 118 16.98 -5.34 4.21
C LYS A 118 17.47 -6.36 3.17
N GLY A 119 17.00 -6.28 1.91
CA GLY A 119 17.49 -7.09 0.79
C GLY A 119 16.90 -8.51 0.72
N SER A 120 16.68 -9.17 1.86
CA SER A 120 16.21 -10.56 1.87
C SER A 120 14.68 -10.71 1.95
N TYR A 121 14.11 -11.56 1.10
CA TYR A 121 12.69 -11.94 1.18
C TYR A 121 12.45 -13.41 0.81
N ILE A 122 11.40 -14.00 1.39
CA ILE A 122 10.99 -15.38 1.13
C ILE A 122 9.79 -15.36 0.19
N TRP A 123 9.89 -16.03 -0.96
CA TRP A 123 8.79 -16.14 -1.91
C TRP A 123 8.58 -17.57 -2.37
N LYS A 124 7.38 -18.12 -2.10
CA LYS A 124 7.04 -19.53 -2.38
C LYS A 124 8.15 -20.48 -1.89
N GLU A 125 8.53 -20.32 -0.62
CA GLU A 125 9.56 -21.12 0.06
C GLU A 125 10.99 -20.98 -0.49
N ARG A 126 11.24 -20.05 -1.40
CA ARG A 126 12.59 -19.71 -1.87
C ARG A 126 13.08 -18.44 -1.20
N THR A 127 14.32 -18.44 -0.73
CA THR A 127 15.01 -17.27 -0.20
C THR A 127 15.64 -16.50 -1.36
N PHE A 128 15.38 -15.20 -1.43
CA PHE A 128 16.04 -14.27 -2.33
C PHE A 128 16.81 -13.28 -1.46
N ASN A 129 18.13 -13.22 -1.64
CA ASN A 129 19.02 -12.26 -0.98
C ASN A 129 19.38 -11.12 -1.95
#